data_AF-A0A7V9TFR8-F1
#
_entry.id   AF-A0A7V9TFR8-F1
#
_cell.length_a   1.000
_cell.length_b   1.000
_cell.length_c   1.000
_cell.angle_alpha   90.00
_cell.angle_beta   90.00
_cell.angle_gamma   90.00
#
_symmetry.space_group_name_H-M   'P 1'
#
loop_
_entity.id
_entity.type
_entity.pdbx_description
1 polymer ?
#
loop_
_entity_poly.entity_id
_entity_poly.type
_entity_poly.pdbx_seq_one_letter_code
_entity_poly.pdbx_strand_id
1 'polypeptide(L)'
;PTPTPTPTPTPTPTPTPTPTPAPTPTPPPGAAAVLDVLFTPPGDNFTKYTSPALPLPAGTYLLTIQGQATTGDCAAMVDAFAVNNGFVVGGGFEAPAVPGSYVYNPADVSWTYFGQAGVQANGSAWGALPAPEGNQTAFVQTGSTSKLSTVLTLPAGTHVLSFYAAQRPVHATGPQTLRVTLQPLGAPTPTPTPTPIPTPAPSPSPTPTPPPSATPSPTAPPGPTPASQITRLRNISTRAYVQQGENVMIGGFTILGETPKTVLIRAIGPSLAAHGIASALLDPAINLHDETGAVIASGSSWNSNWTDTEYAPVDPRESVIRASLSPGNYTVILSGPQTQSGMALIEVFDLEPASGRLAAISTRSRVETGDNVMIGGFILGGDEPGYVVVRALGPSLSQHGIAGALLDPTLDLYDGYGSVIASNDDWRSHQEGQMVASTIPPTDDREAAVVAILPPGSYTAIVRGSDNATGVALVEVFHIVP
;
A
#
# COMPACT_ATOMS: atom_id res chain seq x y z
N PRO A 1 -15.51 87.56 -34.80
CA PRO A 1 -14.29 86.71 -34.83
C PRO A 1 -14.28 85.78 -33.60
N THR A 2 -14.87 84.60 -33.78
CA THR A 2 -14.97 83.55 -32.77
C THR A 2 -13.62 82.82 -32.68
N PRO A 3 -13.02 82.63 -31.49
CA PRO A 3 -11.75 81.94 -31.36
C PRO A 3 -11.89 80.45 -31.67
N THR A 4 -11.02 79.94 -32.54
CA THR A 4 -10.90 78.53 -32.88
C THR A 4 -10.45 77.72 -31.66
N PRO A 5 -11.14 76.62 -31.29
CA PRO A 5 -10.75 75.79 -30.16
C PRO A 5 -9.46 75.01 -30.45
N THR A 6 -8.55 75.03 -29.48
CA THR A 6 -7.31 74.25 -29.45
C THR A 6 -7.62 72.74 -29.39
N PRO A 7 -6.95 71.88 -30.20
CA PRO A 7 -7.19 70.44 -30.15
C PRO A 7 -6.66 69.84 -28.85
N THR A 8 -7.53 69.09 -28.16
CA THR A 8 -7.21 68.26 -26.99
C THR A 8 -6.23 67.15 -27.38
N PRO A 9 -5.15 66.89 -26.61
CA PRO A 9 -4.22 65.81 -26.91
C PRO A 9 -4.88 64.44 -26.79
N THR A 10 -4.71 63.62 -27.83
CA THR A 10 -5.12 62.21 -27.87
C THR A 10 -4.39 61.40 -26.79
N PRO A 11 -5.06 60.59 -25.97
CA PRO A 11 -4.39 59.75 -24.98
C PRO A 11 -3.49 58.73 -25.65
N THR A 12 -2.25 58.62 -25.18
CA THR A 12 -1.28 57.60 -25.60
C THR A 12 -1.78 56.21 -25.20
N PRO A 13 -1.81 55.22 -26.12
CA PRO A 13 -2.23 53.86 -25.77
C PRO A 13 -1.26 53.27 -24.74
N THR A 14 -1.82 52.74 -23.64
CA THR A 14 -1.07 51.98 -22.64
C THR A 14 -0.62 50.66 -23.27
N PRO A 15 0.65 50.24 -23.11
CA PRO A 15 1.13 48.99 -23.70
C PRO A 15 0.37 47.79 -23.13
N THR A 16 -0.20 46.97 -24.01
CA THR A 16 -0.82 45.69 -23.67
C THR A 16 0.27 44.76 -23.11
N PRO A 17 0.08 44.14 -21.93
CA PRO A 17 1.05 43.20 -21.39
C PRO A 17 1.21 42.00 -22.34
N THR A 18 2.46 41.65 -22.64
CA THR A 18 2.80 40.45 -23.41
C THR A 18 2.28 39.21 -22.68
N PRO A 19 1.54 38.30 -23.32
CA PRO A 19 1.09 37.08 -22.67
C PRO A 19 2.30 36.23 -22.26
N THR A 20 2.37 35.89 -20.98
CA THR A 20 3.33 34.91 -20.46
C THR A 20 3.10 33.57 -21.18
N PRO A 21 4.15 32.88 -21.65
CA PRO A 21 4.00 31.57 -22.28
C PRO A 21 3.22 30.62 -21.36
N ALA A 22 2.21 29.94 -21.90
CA ALA A 22 1.53 28.88 -21.17
C ALA A 22 2.57 27.80 -20.79
N PRO A 23 2.56 27.28 -19.55
CA PRO A 23 3.44 26.18 -19.18
C PRO A 23 3.18 25.01 -20.13
N THR A 24 4.25 24.47 -20.70
CA THR A 24 4.19 23.23 -21.49
C THR A 24 3.53 22.15 -20.62
N PRO A 25 2.48 21.45 -21.10
CA PRO A 25 1.85 20.39 -20.32
C PRO A 25 2.91 19.35 -19.99
N THR A 26 3.15 19.14 -18.70
CA THR A 26 3.98 18.04 -18.21
C THR A 26 3.30 16.74 -18.61
N PRO A 27 4.00 15.80 -19.28
CA PRO A 27 3.42 14.52 -19.63
C PRO A 27 2.95 13.77 -18.38
N PRO A 28 1.90 12.93 -18.45
CA PRO A 28 1.37 12.21 -17.30
C PRO A 28 2.45 11.30 -16.68
N PRO A 29 2.52 11.18 -15.34
CA PRO A 29 3.53 10.35 -14.70
C PRO A 29 3.24 8.85 -14.91
N GLY A 30 3.81 8.29 -15.97
CA GLY A 30 4.24 6.89 -15.93
C GLY A 30 5.56 6.86 -15.16
N ALA A 31 5.53 6.54 -13.87
CA ALA A 31 6.76 6.44 -13.07
C ALA A 31 7.56 5.20 -13.50
N ALA A 32 8.48 5.40 -14.46
CA ALA A 32 9.49 4.42 -14.81
C ALA A 32 10.41 4.18 -13.60
N ALA A 33 10.80 2.93 -13.36
CA ALA A 33 11.86 2.58 -12.43
C ALA A 33 13.13 3.42 -12.74
N VAL A 34 13.82 3.92 -11.71
CA VAL A 34 14.97 4.82 -11.90
C VAL A 34 16.27 4.03 -12.15
N LEU A 35 16.34 2.81 -11.63
CA LEU A 35 17.23 1.76 -12.12
C LEU A 35 16.37 0.52 -12.41
N ASP A 36 16.60 -0.10 -13.57
CA ASP A 36 16.06 -1.41 -13.94
C ASP A 36 17.09 -2.09 -14.83
N VAL A 37 17.86 -3.00 -14.26
CA VAL A 37 18.98 -3.65 -14.96
C VAL A 37 18.89 -5.16 -14.83
N LEU A 38 19.26 -5.84 -15.91
CA LEU A 38 19.55 -7.27 -15.91
C LEU A 38 21.05 -7.48 -15.76
N PHE A 39 21.45 -8.28 -14.77
CA PHE A 39 22.82 -8.67 -14.54
C PHE A 39 22.94 -10.19 -14.47
N THR A 40 23.73 -10.77 -15.38
CA THR A 40 24.09 -12.19 -15.33
C THR A 40 25.55 -12.27 -14.88
N PRO A 41 25.85 -12.79 -13.67
CA PRO A 41 27.23 -13.01 -13.25
C PRO A 41 27.94 -13.92 -14.28
N PRO A 42 29.22 -13.67 -14.62
CA PRO A 42 29.90 -14.39 -15.70
C PRO A 42 30.18 -15.87 -15.36
N GLY A 43 30.17 -16.22 -14.08
CA GLY A 43 30.40 -17.57 -13.60
C GLY A 43 30.19 -17.66 -12.11
N ASP A 44 30.79 -18.67 -11.48
CA ASP A 44 30.68 -18.97 -10.05
C ASP A 44 31.54 -18.08 -9.15
N ASN A 45 32.53 -17.38 -9.71
CA ASN A 45 33.29 -16.38 -8.97
C ASN A 45 32.51 -15.06 -8.81
N PHE A 46 32.52 -14.52 -7.60
CA PHE A 46 31.89 -13.24 -7.30
C PHE A 46 32.48 -12.11 -8.16
N THR A 47 31.61 -11.49 -8.93
CA THR A 47 31.95 -10.35 -9.79
C THR A 47 31.18 -9.14 -9.33
N LYS A 48 31.88 -8.01 -9.18
CA LYS A 48 31.25 -6.75 -8.79
C LYS A 48 30.46 -6.17 -9.97
N TYR A 49 29.17 -5.93 -9.75
CA TYR A 49 28.36 -5.04 -10.57
C TYR A 49 28.46 -3.61 -10.04
N THR A 50 28.45 -2.62 -10.93
CA THR A 50 28.36 -1.21 -10.58
C THR A 50 27.40 -0.54 -11.55
N SER A 51 26.39 0.14 -11.02
CA SER A 51 25.39 0.83 -11.83
C SER A 51 25.98 2.05 -12.51
N PRO A 52 25.33 2.57 -13.57
CA PRO A 52 25.53 3.96 -13.97
C PRO A 52 25.27 4.91 -12.79
N ALA A 53 25.80 6.13 -12.89
CA ALA A 53 25.50 7.19 -11.95
C ALA A 53 24.01 7.59 -12.03
N LEU A 54 23.32 7.52 -10.90
CA LEU A 54 21.88 7.77 -10.77
C LEU A 54 21.66 9.16 -10.13
N PRO A 55 21.27 10.19 -10.89
CA PRO A 55 20.83 11.46 -10.31
C PRO A 55 19.45 11.28 -9.69
N LEU A 56 19.38 11.25 -8.36
CA LEU A 56 18.16 11.00 -7.60
C LEU A 56 17.78 12.24 -6.78
N PRO A 57 16.50 12.62 -6.72
CA PRO A 57 16.02 13.55 -5.69
C PRO A 57 16.19 12.95 -4.28
N ALA A 58 16.05 13.78 -3.25
CA ALA A 58 15.94 13.27 -1.89
C ALA A 58 14.64 12.46 -1.79
N GLY A 59 14.71 11.25 -1.26
CA GLY A 59 13.54 10.40 -1.17
C GLY A 59 13.84 9.00 -0.69
N THR A 60 12.76 8.22 -0.59
CA THR A 60 12.79 6.83 -0.20
C THR A 60 12.64 5.96 -1.45
N TYR A 61 13.45 4.91 -1.54
CA TYR A 61 13.53 4.04 -2.70
C TYR A 61 13.42 2.57 -2.30
N LEU A 62 12.64 1.79 -3.02
CA LEU A 62 12.61 0.34 -2.92
C LEU A 62 13.69 -0.22 -3.83
N LEU A 63 14.63 -0.94 -3.22
CA LEU A 63 15.61 -1.74 -3.90
C LEU A 63 15.11 -3.19 -3.94
N THR A 64 14.97 -3.74 -5.15
CA THR A 64 14.57 -5.14 -5.35
C THR A 64 15.62 -5.88 -6.17
N ILE A 65 15.91 -7.12 -5.77
CA ILE A 65 16.78 -8.05 -6.47
C ILE A 65 15.97 -9.32 -6.75
N GLN A 66 15.71 -9.60 -8.02
CA GLN A 66 14.81 -10.67 -8.44
C GLN A 66 15.52 -11.65 -9.38
N GLY A 67 15.34 -12.94 -9.16
CA GLY A 67 15.80 -13.98 -10.07
C GLY A 67 14.95 -13.99 -11.34
N GLN A 68 15.58 -14.07 -12.52
CA GLN A 68 14.87 -14.06 -13.80
C GLN A 68 14.72 -15.44 -14.44
N ALA A 69 15.35 -16.47 -13.87
CA ALA A 69 15.11 -17.83 -14.33
C ALA A 69 13.67 -18.22 -14.00
N THR A 70 12.92 -18.69 -14.99
CA THR A 70 11.52 -19.14 -14.83
C THR A 70 11.39 -20.65 -14.74
N THR A 71 12.43 -21.41 -15.12
CA THR A 71 12.53 -22.87 -14.98
C THR A 71 13.97 -23.29 -14.62
N GLY A 72 14.14 -24.50 -14.07
CA GLY A 72 15.44 -25.05 -13.69
C GLY A 72 15.88 -24.74 -12.26
N ASP A 73 16.97 -25.37 -11.79
CA ASP A 73 17.56 -25.14 -10.46
C ASP A 73 18.68 -24.09 -10.54
N CYS A 74 18.30 -22.88 -10.94
CA CYS A 74 19.19 -21.73 -11.15
C CYS A 74 19.14 -20.81 -9.94
N ALA A 75 20.29 -20.42 -9.37
CA ALA A 75 20.31 -19.56 -8.18
C ALA A 75 21.49 -18.58 -8.16
N ALA A 76 21.24 -17.29 -8.35
CA ALA A 76 22.29 -16.30 -8.26
C ALA A 76 22.56 -15.93 -6.79
N MET A 77 23.84 -15.82 -6.43
CA MET A 77 24.30 -15.42 -5.11
C MET A 77 24.64 -13.94 -5.13
N VAL A 78 24.29 -13.21 -4.07
CA VAL A 78 24.46 -11.76 -3.97
C VAL A 78 25.04 -11.41 -2.62
N ASP A 79 25.95 -10.45 -2.61
CA ASP A 79 26.62 -10.00 -1.40
C ASP A 79 27.11 -8.54 -1.51
N ALA A 80 27.43 -7.95 -0.36
CA ALA A 80 28.13 -6.68 -0.20
C ALA A 80 27.45 -5.53 -0.95
N PHE A 81 26.12 -5.43 -0.81
CA PHE A 81 25.32 -4.39 -1.46
C PHE A 81 25.64 -3.02 -0.86
N ALA A 82 25.95 -2.04 -1.72
CA ALA A 82 26.42 -0.72 -1.33
C ALA A 82 25.80 0.38 -2.19
N VAL A 83 25.61 1.55 -1.56
CA VAL A 83 25.31 2.82 -2.21
C VAL A 83 26.55 3.70 -2.09
N ASN A 84 27.07 4.16 -3.22
CA ASN A 84 28.35 4.83 -3.35
C ASN A 84 29.47 3.94 -2.76
N ASN A 85 29.98 4.31 -1.58
CA ASN A 85 31.00 3.56 -0.86
C ASN A 85 30.53 3.05 0.51
N GLY A 86 29.25 3.22 0.84
CA GLY A 86 28.67 2.75 2.11
C GLY A 86 27.82 1.50 1.89
N PHE A 87 27.99 0.49 2.74
CA PHE A 87 27.12 -0.68 2.72
C PHE A 87 25.68 -0.28 3.06
N VAL A 88 24.74 -0.87 2.32
CA VAL A 88 23.34 -0.87 2.71
C VAL A 88 23.24 -1.66 4.02
N VAL A 89 22.40 -1.21 4.95
CA VAL A 89 22.18 -1.91 6.23
C VAL A 89 21.75 -3.36 5.94
N GLY A 90 22.44 -4.33 6.54
CA GLY A 90 22.22 -5.76 6.27
C GLY A 90 22.59 -6.22 4.85
N GLY A 91 23.20 -5.36 4.02
CA GLY A 91 23.52 -5.65 2.62
C GLY A 91 24.63 -6.68 2.39
N GLY A 92 25.28 -7.15 3.47
CA GLY A 92 26.16 -8.32 3.48
C GLY A 92 25.47 -9.63 3.90
N PHE A 93 24.18 -9.58 4.24
CA PHE A 93 23.36 -10.77 4.51
C PHE A 93 23.88 -11.68 5.64
N GLU A 94 24.61 -11.10 6.59
CA GLU A 94 25.11 -11.79 7.79
C GLU A 94 24.03 -12.03 8.86
N ALA A 95 22.82 -11.49 8.65
CA ALA A 95 21.66 -11.68 9.52
C ALA A 95 20.44 -12.18 8.72
N PRO A 96 19.73 -13.23 9.20
CA PRO A 96 20.11 -14.08 10.33
C PRO A 96 21.31 -14.98 9.99
N ALA A 97 22.06 -15.37 11.02
CA ALA A 97 23.16 -16.31 10.87
C ALA A 97 22.64 -17.73 10.57
N VAL A 98 23.16 -18.37 9.52
CA VAL A 98 22.83 -19.71 9.02
C VAL A 98 24.08 -20.61 8.89
N PRO A 99 24.81 -20.84 10.00
CA PRO A 99 26.13 -21.47 9.96
C PRO A 99 26.11 -22.85 9.29
N GLY A 100 26.92 -23.00 8.22
CA GLY A 100 27.08 -24.25 7.49
C GLY A 100 25.83 -24.72 6.71
N SER A 101 24.79 -23.89 6.63
CA SER A 101 23.50 -24.26 6.02
C SER A 101 22.98 -23.16 5.09
N TYR A 102 21.73 -23.30 4.65
CA TYR A 102 20.95 -22.29 3.97
C TYR A 102 19.53 -22.27 4.53
N VAL A 103 18.84 -21.15 4.39
CA VAL A 103 17.45 -20.97 4.79
C VAL A 103 16.71 -20.17 3.73
N TYR A 104 15.49 -20.60 3.39
CA TYR A 104 14.57 -19.82 2.57
C TYR A 104 13.73 -18.90 3.46
N ASN A 105 13.41 -17.72 2.94
CA ASN A 105 12.58 -16.71 3.61
C ASN A 105 12.93 -16.51 5.11
N PRO A 106 14.21 -16.22 5.44
CA PRO A 106 14.57 -15.93 6.81
C PRO A 106 13.82 -14.72 7.36
N ALA A 107 13.52 -14.75 8.66
CA ALA A 107 13.13 -13.55 9.38
C ALA A 107 14.38 -12.65 9.54
N ASP A 108 14.34 -11.49 8.89
CA ASP A 108 15.38 -10.46 8.93
C ASP A 108 14.68 -9.09 9.08
N VAL A 109 15.34 -8.18 9.80
CA VAL A 109 14.87 -6.82 10.08
C VAL A 109 15.32 -5.81 9.03
N SER A 110 16.34 -6.15 8.23
CA SER A 110 16.96 -5.23 7.25
C SER A 110 16.55 -5.54 5.81
N TRP A 111 16.35 -6.82 5.48
CA TRP A 111 15.93 -7.29 4.17
C TRP A 111 14.72 -8.19 4.28
N THR A 112 13.86 -8.14 3.27
CA THR A 112 12.71 -9.05 3.15
C THR A 112 12.94 -10.00 2.00
N TYR A 113 12.66 -11.28 2.22
CA TYR A 113 12.87 -12.37 1.26
C TYR A 113 11.52 -12.95 0.84
N PHE A 114 11.40 -13.27 -0.45
CA PHE A 114 10.18 -13.76 -1.06
C PHE A 114 10.43 -14.99 -1.93
N GLY A 115 9.43 -15.88 -1.96
CA GLY A 115 9.45 -17.05 -2.83
C GLY A 115 10.61 -17.99 -2.48
N GLN A 116 11.49 -18.23 -3.46
CA GLN A 116 12.67 -19.08 -3.32
C GLN A 116 13.96 -18.27 -3.13
N ALA A 117 13.87 -17.12 -2.47
CA ALA A 117 15.02 -16.36 -2.00
C ALA A 117 15.36 -16.71 -0.55
N GLY A 118 16.60 -16.41 -0.14
CA GLY A 118 17.05 -16.69 1.21
C GLY A 118 18.51 -16.35 1.44
N VAL A 119 19.08 -16.94 2.49
CA VAL A 119 20.49 -16.74 2.90
C VAL A 119 21.17 -18.10 3.02
N GLN A 120 22.44 -18.16 2.63
CA GLN A 120 23.30 -19.34 2.77
C GLN A 120 24.66 -18.97 3.35
N ALA A 121 25.25 -19.88 4.11
CA ALA A 121 26.63 -19.75 4.57
C ALA A 121 27.64 -20.21 3.51
N ASN A 122 28.87 -19.68 3.61
CA ASN A 122 30.03 -20.15 2.87
C ASN A 122 30.20 -21.67 3.03
N GLY A 123 30.45 -22.37 1.92
CA GLY A 123 30.65 -23.83 1.91
C GLY A 123 29.40 -24.66 2.26
N SER A 124 28.20 -24.06 2.24
CA SER A 124 26.94 -24.79 2.41
C SER A 124 26.77 -25.91 1.36
N ALA A 125 25.75 -26.74 1.52
CA ALA A 125 25.38 -27.80 0.57
C ALA A 125 25.15 -27.29 -0.88
N TRP A 126 25.05 -25.98 -1.09
CA TRP A 126 24.89 -25.36 -2.40
C TRP A 126 26.22 -24.95 -3.06
N GLY A 127 27.35 -25.34 -2.47
CA GLY A 127 28.68 -25.06 -3.01
C GLY A 127 29.04 -23.59 -2.95
N ALA A 128 28.50 -22.84 -1.99
CA ALA A 128 28.72 -21.40 -1.86
C ALA A 128 30.22 -21.10 -1.75
N LEU A 129 30.75 -20.33 -2.70
CA LEU A 129 32.10 -19.78 -2.58
C LEU A 129 32.15 -18.77 -1.44
N PRO A 130 33.35 -18.48 -0.89
CA PRO A 130 33.50 -17.47 0.14
C PRO A 130 32.90 -16.12 -0.27
N ALA A 131 31.99 -15.63 0.56
CA ALA A 131 31.34 -14.33 0.44
C ALA A 131 32.37 -13.19 0.36
N PRO A 132 32.19 -12.21 -0.55
CA PRO A 132 32.96 -10.98 -0.63
C PRO A 132 33.02 -10.16 0.67
N GLU A 133 31.97 -10.22 1.48
CA GLU A 133 31.84 -9.64 2.82
C GLU A 133 31.33 -10.73 3.78
N GLY A 134 31.85 -10.77 5.01
CA GLY A 134 31.37 -11.72 6.00
C GLY A 134 31.53 -13.21 5.65
N ASN A 135 30.56 -14.02 6.07
CA ASN A 135 30.57 -15.49 5.97
C ASN A 135 29.37 -16.06 5.21
N GLN A 136 28.48 -15.23 4.69
CA GLN A 136 27.21 -15.65 4.11
C GLN A 136 26.84 -14.80 2.90
N THR A 137 25.89 -15.28 2.11
CA THR A 137 25.35 -14.53 0.97
C THR A 137 23.84 -14.69 0.91
N ALA A 138 23.16 -13.70 0.35
CA ALA A 138 21.80 -13.91 -0.13
C ALA A 138 21.84 -14.77 -1.39
N PHE A 139 20.78 -15.54 -1.61
CA PHE A 139 20.54 -16.23 -2.86
C PHE A 139 19.15 -15.90 -3.41
N VAL A 140 19.04 -15.90 -4.73
CA VAL A 140 17.77 -15.74 -5.44
C VAL A 140 17.64 -16.84 -6.47
N GLN A 141 16.74 -17.80 -6.22
CA GLN A 141 16.51 -18.92 -7.13
C GLN A 141 15.53 -18.60 -8.27
N THR A 142 15.31 -19.57 -9.14
CA THR A 142 14.25 -19.61 -10.14
C THR A 142 12.87 -19.33 -9.56
N GLY A 143 12.07 -18.54 -10.28
CA GLY A 143 10.65 -18.29 -10.00
C GLY A 143 10.31 -16.81 -10.10
N SER A 144 9.17 -16.49 -10.71
CA SER A 144 8.71 -15.10 -10.87
C SER A 144 8.53 -14.35 -9.54
N THR A 145 8.37 -15.08 -8.44
CA THR A 145 8.21 -14.54 -7.09
C THR A 145 9.49 -14.54 -6.25
N SER A 146 10.59 -15.10 -6.77
CA SER A 146 11.87 -15.23 -6.06
C SER A 146 12.64 -13.92 -6.09
N LYS A 147 12.66 -13.22 -4.95
CA LYS A 147 13.31 -11.91 -4.80
C LYS A 147 13.64 -11.58 -3.35
N LEU A 148 14.56 -10.64 -3.16
CA LEU A 148 14.74 -9.94 -1.90
C LEU A 148 14.63 -8.42 -2.13
N SER A 149 14.22 -7.70 -1.10
CA SER A 149 14.10 -6.24 -1.17
C SER A 149 14.45 -5.57 0.15
N THR A 150 14.84 -4.30 0.06
CA THR A 150 14.99 -3.39 1.20
C THR A 150 14.64 -1.97 0.77
N VAL A 151 14.52 -1.07 1.74
CA VAL A 151 14.24 0.34 1.51
C VAL A 151 15.42 1.20 1.86
N LEU A 152 15.73 2.14 0.96
CA LEU A 152 16.83 3.08 1.06
C LEU A 152 16.28 4.50 1.16
N THR A 153 16.68 5.25 2.19
CA THR A 153 16.49 6.69 2.22
C THR A 153 17.75 7.35 1.68
N LEU A 154 17.63 8.06 0.56
CA LEU A 154 18.75 8.68 -0.13
C LEU A 154 18.57 10.21 -0.15
N PRO A 155 19.62 11.00 0.17
CA PRO A 155 19.58 12.44 -0.03
C PRO A 155 19.59 12.77 -1.53
N ALA A 156 19.18 14.00 -1.87
CA ALA A 156 19.29 14.50 -3.23
C ALA A 156 20.76 14.47 -3.66
N GLY A 157 21.04 13.88 -4.82
CA GLY A 157 22.41 13.76 -5.30
C GLY A 157 22.59 12.67 -6.33
N THR A 158 23.85 12.44 -6.71
CA THR A 158 24.23 11.36 -7.61
C THR A 158 24.65 10.14 -6.81
N HIS A 159 23.99 9.02 -7.04
CA HIS A 159 24.25 7.75 -6.36
C HIS A 159 24.72 6.68 -7.32
N VAL A 160 25.56 5.76 -6.86
CA VAL A 160 26.00 4.58 -7.61
C VAL A 160 25.71 3.35 -6.76
N LEU A 161 24.94 2.40 -7.28
CA LEU A 161 24.74 1.12 -6.61
C LEU A 161 25.83 0.13 -7.02
N SER A 162 26.29 -0.67 -6.07
CA SER A 162 27.18 -1.79 -6.37
C SER A 162 26.88 -2.98 -5.49
N PHE A 163 27.14 -4.18 -6.00
CA PHE A 163 27.04 -5.44 -5.28
C PHE A 163 27.93 -6.47 -5.95
N TYR A 164 28.23 -7.54 -5.26
CA TYR A 164 28.89 -8.70 -5.85
C TYR A 164 27.85 -9.77 -6.12
N ALA A 165 27.96 -10.44 -7.26
CA ALA A 165 27.15 -11.62 -7.50
C ALA A 165 27.92 -12.71 -8.25
N ALA A 166 27.45 -13.95 -8.06
CA ALA A 166 28.01 -15.17 -8.60
C ALA A 166 26.89 -16.12 -9.03
N GLN A 167 27.18 -16.99 -9.99
CA GLN A 167 26.31 -18.11 -10.30
C GLN A 167 26.53 -19.25 -9.30
N ARG A 168 25.48 -19.98 -8.91
CA ARG A 168 25.61 -21.26 -8.21
C ARG A 168 26.49 -22.21 -9.04
N PRO A 169 27.55 -22.78 -8.44
CA PRO A 169 28.46 -23.68 -9.16
C PRO A 169 27.87 -25.08 -9.39
N VAL A 170 26.90 -25.50 -8.58
CA VAL A 170 26.26 -26.82 -8.65
C VAL A 170 24.82 -26.73 -9.12
N HIS A 171 24.35 -27.76 -9.83
CA HIS A 171 22.95 -27.95 -10.26
C HIS A 171 22.38 -26.90 -11.24
N ALA A 172 23.18 -25.92 -11.66
CA ALA A 172 22.77 -24.90 -12.62
C ALA A 172 22.38 -25.50 -13.98
N THR A 173 21.12 -25.32 -14.37
CA THR A 173 20.60 -25.80 -15.67
C THR A 173 20.47 -24.68 -16.71
N GLY A 174 20.88 -23.45 -16.39
CA GLY A 174 20.75 -22.28 -17.26
C GLY A 174 21.40 -21.02 -16.65
N PRO A 175 21.36 -19.88 -17.37
CA PRO A 175 21.93 -18.62 -16.89
C PRO A 175 21.16 -18.09 -15.68
N GLN A 176 21.91 -17.58 -14.70
CA GLN A 176 21.37 -17.11 -13.44
C GLN A 176 21.35 -15.59 -13.42
N THR A 177 20.36 -15.02 -14.11
CA THR A 177 20.22 -13.59 -14.30
C THR A 177 19.42 -12.96 -13.15
N LEU A 178 19.93 -11.86 -12.62
CA LEU A 178 19.28 -10.99 -11.65
C LEU A 178 18.65 -9.80 -12.38
N ARG A 179 17.46 -9.40 -11.98
CA ARG A 179 16.89 -8.08 -12.26
C ARG A 179 17.02 -7.24 -10.99
N VAL A 180 17.69 -6.10 -11.10
CA VAL A 180 17.87 -5.17 -9.98
C VAL A 180 17.12 -3.90 -10.31
N THR A 181 16.17 -3.54 -9.46
CA THR A 181 15.38 -2.33 -9.62
C THR A 181 15.58 -1.40 -8.43
N LEU A 182 15.63 -0.10 -8.72
CA LEU A 182 15.53 0.96 -7.72
C LEU A 182 14.36 1.85 -8.11
N GLN A 183 13.31 1.83 -7.30
CA GLN A 183 12.06 2.53 -7.60
C GLN A 183 11.79 3.55 -6.50
N PRO A 184 11.52 4.83 -6.85
CA PRO A 184 11.08 5.81 -5.87
C PRO A 184 9.74 5.35 -5.31
N LEU A 185 9.61 5.34 -3.98
CA LEU A 185 8.39 4.86 -3.35
C LEU A 185 7.28 5.92 -3.31
N GLY A 186 7.61 7.17 -3.57
CA GLY A 186 6.69 8.28 -3.62
C GLY A 186 7.53 9.54 -3.58
N ALA A 187 7.23 10.53 -4.43
CA ALA A 187 7.76 11.86 -4.18
C ALA A 187 7.08 12.39 -2.91
N PRO A 188 7.77 13.10 -1.99
CA PRO A 188 7.07 13.91 -1.01
C PRO A 188 6.08 14.77 -1.80
N THR A 189 4.79 14.58 -1.54
CA THR A 189 3.77 15.45 -2.13
C THR A 189 4.17 16.86 -1.69
N PRO A 190 4.46 17.81 -2.61
CA PRO A 190 4.70 19.18 -2.19
C PRO A 190 3.47 19.60 -1.39
N THR A 191 3.66 19.95 -0.11
CA THR A 191 2.60 20.51 0.72
C THR A 191 1.96 21.64 -0.10
N PRO A 192 0.66 21.58 -0.43
CA PRO A 192 0.04 22.68 -1.13
C PRO A 192 0.17 23.90 -0.24
N THR A 193 0.99 24.86 -0.65
CA THR A 193 0.94 26.21 -0.09
C THR A 193 -0.47 26.71 -0.38
N PRO A 194 -1.23 27.22 0.61
CA PRO A 194 -2.60 27.65 0.40
C PRO A 194 -2.65 28.65 -0.75
N THR A 195 -3.27 28.26 -1.86
CA THR A 195 -3.53 29.15 -2.98
C THR A 195 -4.54 30.20 -2.51
N PRO A 196 -4.22 31.51 -2.55
CA PRO A 196 -5.19 32.53 -2.20
C PRO A 196 -6.41 32.42 -3.13
N ILE A 197 -7.61 32.46 -2.54
CA ILE A 197 -8.90 32.42 -3.23
C ILE A 197 -8.92 33.52 -4.31
N PRO A 198 -9.07 33.17 -5.61
CA PRO A 198 -9.28 34.17 -6.65
C PRO A 198 -10.69 34.75 -6.53
N THR A 199 -10.76 36.08 -6.56
CA THR A 199 -12.03 36.82 -6.68
C THR A 199 -12.61 36.58 -8.09
N PRO A 200 -13.92 36.27 -8.25
CA PRO A 200 -14.49 35.93 -9.54
C PRO A 200 -14.44 37.12 -10.52
N ALA A 201 -13.87 36.89 -11.71
CA ALA A 201 -13.93 37.79 -12.85
C ALA A 201 -15.03 37.33 -13.84
N PRO A 202 -15.68 38.24 -14.59
CA PRO A 202 -16.85 37.91 -15.40
C PRO A 202 -16.52 37.08 -16.65
N SER A 203 -17.45 36.18 -16.98
CA SER A 203 -17.43 35.24 -18.10
C SER A 203 -17.46 35.94 -19.47
N PRO A 204 -16.54 35.64 -20.40
CA PRO A 204 -16.69 35.99 -21.82
C PRO A 204 -17.46 34.93 -22.61
N SER A 205 -18.14 35.40 -23.66
CA SER A 205 -19.02 34.69 -24.61
C SER A 205 -18.24 33.77 -25.57
N PRO A 206 -18.82 32.64 -26.05
CA PRO A 206 -18.13 31.69 -26.91
C PRO A 206 -17.97 32.16 -28.36
N THR A 207 -16.82 31.84 -28.97
CA THR A 207 -16.54 31.98 -30.42
C THR A 207 -16.36 30.58 -31.03
N PRO A 208 -16.93 30.27 -32.21
CA PRO A 208 -16.92 28.93 -32.79
C PRO A 208 -15.55 28.51 -33.35
N THR A 209 -15.21 27.22 -33.18
CA THR A 209 -13.98 26.55 -33.64
C THR A 209 -14.20 25.87 -35.00
N PRO A 210 -13.26 25.96 -35.98
CA PRO A 210 -13.39 25.30 -37.29
C PRO A 210 -13.14 23.77 -37.23
N PRO A 211 -13.61 23.01 -38.24
CA PRO A 211 -13.64 21.54 -38.21
C PRO A 211 -12.26 20.90 -38.47
N PRO A 212 -12.00 19.69 -37.92
CA PRO A 212 -10.70 19.01 -38.04
C PRO A 212 -10.48 18.38 -39.42
N SER A 213 -9.22 18.37 -39.87
CA SER A 213 -8.74 17.69 -41.07
C SER A 213 -8.10 16.34 -40.69
N ALA A 214 -8.39 15.29 -41.47
CA ALA A 214 -7.98 13.91 -41.19
C ALA A 214 -6.50 13.66 -41.48
N THR A 215 -5.78 13.08 -40.52
CA THR A 215 -4.39 12.62 -40.65
C THR A 215 -4.37 11.08 -40.65
N PRO A 216 -3.58 10.40 -41.51
CA PRO A 216 -3.66 8.95 -41.72
C PRO A 216 -3.14 8.11 -40.54
N SER A 217 -3.75 6.94 -40.38
CA SER A 217 -3.51 5.95 -39.32
C SER A 217 -2.18 5.21 -39.50
N PRO A 218 -1.24 5.25 -38.53
CA PRO A 218 -0.08 4.37 -38.51
C PRO A 218 -0.44 2.96 -38.04
N THR A 219 0.25 1.99 -38.62
CA THR A 219 0.19 0.54 -38.35
C THR A 219 0.49 0.20 -36.89
N ALA A 220 -0.28 -0.71 -36.29
CA ALA A 220 -0.17 -1.10 -34.89
C ALA A 220 1.20 -1.72 -34.54
N PRO A 221 1.86 -1.31 -33.44
CA PRO A 221 3.03 -1.99 -32.90
C PRO A 221 2.64 -3.36 -32.29
N PRO A 222 3.60 -4.29 -32.13
CA PRO A 222 3.35 -5.59 -31.52
C PRO A 222 2.75 -5.45 -30.12
N GLY A 223 1.82 -6.35 -29.79
CA GLY A 223 0.98 -6.29 -28.60
C GLY A 223 1.78 -6.19 -27.29
N PRO A 224 1.29 -5.44 -26.29
CA PRO A 224 2.00 -5.24 -25.05
C PRO A 224 2.16 -6.56 -24.29
N THR A 225 3.39 -6.82 -23.83
CA THR A 225 3.63 -7.73 -22.70
C THR A 225 2.71 -7.33 -21.55
N PRO A 226 2.03 -8.27 -20.85
CA PRO A 226 1.16 -7.91 -19.73
C PRO A 226 1.90 -6.99 -18.75
N ALA A 227 1.37 -5.79 -18.53
CA ALA A 227 1.94 -4.85 -17.57
C ALA A 227 1.81 -5.44 -16.16
N SER A 228 2.89 -5.33 -15.37
CA SER A 228 2.87 -5.72 -13.96
C SER A 228 1.72 -5.01 -13.24
N GLN A 229 0.91 -5.75 -12.48
CA GLN A 229 -0.20 -5.19 -11.72
C GLN A 229 0.28 -4.60 -10.40
N ILE A 230 0.21 -3.27 -10.31
CA ILE A 230 0.56 -2.50 -9.12
C ILE A 230 -0.19 -3.05 -7.89
N THR A 231 0.55 -3.26 -6.80
CA THR A 231 0.01 -3.72 -5.53
C THR A 231 -1.07 -2.77 -5.00
N ARG A 232 -2.16 -3.32 -4.48
CA ARG A 232 -3.27 -2.54 -3.90
C ARG A 232 -4.10 -3.35 -2.92
N LEU A 233 -4.80 -2.66 -2.03
CA LEU A 233 -5.85 -3.27 -1.22
C LEU A 233 -7.04 -3.64 -2.12
N ARG A 234 -7.44 -4.91 -2.09
CA ARG A 234 -8.61 -5.43 -2.81
C ARG A 234 -9.84 -5.59 -1.92
N ASN A 235 -9.61 -5.80 -0.63
CA ASN A 235 -10.67 -5.96 0.36
C ASN A 235 -10.17 -5.52 1.74
N ILE A 236 -11.12 -5.09 2.57
CA ILE A 236 -11.06 -5.14 4.03
C ILE A 236 -12.25 -5.91 4.57
N SER A 237 -12.04 -6.58 5.69
CA SER A 237 -13.05 -7.29 6.45
C SER A 237 -12.78 -7.04 7.93
N THR A 238 -13.68 -6.41 8.68
CA THR A 238 -13.50 -6.28 10.13
C THR A 238 -14.57 -7.03 10.89
N ARG A 239 -14.14 -7.94 11.76
CA ARG A 239 -14.98 -8.65 12.72
C ARG A 239 -14.83 -8.00 14.09
N ALA A 240 -15.92 -7.51 14.65
CA ALA A 240 -15.94 -6.97 16.01
C ALA A 240 -17.37 -6.98 16.58
N TYR A 241 -17.47 -6.68 17.88
CA TYR A 241 -18.73 -6.68 18.62
C TYR A 241 -19.48 -5.35 18.38
N VAL A 242 -20.67 -5.42 17.79
CA VAL A 242 -21.53 -4.26 17.50
C VAL A 242 -22.46 -4.02 18.68
N GLN A 243 -22.45 -2.80 19.20
CA GLN A 243 -23.37 -2.33 20.24
C GLN A 243 -24.14 -1.09 19.76
N GLN A 244 -24.89 -0.47 20.67
CA GLN A 244 -25.70 0.72 20.39
C GLN A 244 -24.94 2.03 20.67
N GLY A 245 -25.47 3.14 20.14
CA GLY A 245 -24.95 4.49 20.40
C GLY A 245 -23.55 4.68 19.84
N GLU A 246 -22.60 5.11 20.67
CA GLU A 246 -21.22 5.39 20.25
C GLU A 246 -20.41 4.12 19.93
N ASN A 247 -20.91 2.95 20.36
CA ASN A 247 -20.26 1.63 20.21
C ASN A 247 -20.78 0.83 19.01
N VAL A 248 -21.47 1.47 18.06
CA VAL A 248 -21.71 0.88 16.73
C VAL A 248 -20.37 0.62 16.04
N MET A 249 -20.34 -0.36 15.12
CA MET A 249 -19.14 -0.57 14.31
C MET A 249 -19.11 0.44 13.17
N ILE A 250 -17.99 1.13 13.01
CA ILE A 250 -17.80 2.09 11.93
C ILE A 250 -16.59 1.67 11.10
N GLY A 251 -16.83 1.28 9.85
CA GLY A 251 -15.77 1.04 8.86
C GLY A 251 -15.53 2.30 8.02
N GLY A 252 -14.30 2.81 7.99
CA GLY A 252 -13.89 3.90 7.11
C GLY A 252 -13.10 3.38 5.92
N PHE A 253 -13.27 3.96 4.74
CA PHE A 253 -12.41 3.67 3.59
C PHE A 253 -12.20 4.88 2.69
N THR A 254 -11.03 4.94 2.05
CA THR A 254 -10.68 6.00 1.10
C THR A 254 -10.55 5.44 -0.32
N ILE A 255 -11.23 6.08 -1.27
CA ILE A 255 -11.07 5.83 -2.71
C ILE A 255 -10.12 6.89 -3.27
N LEU A 256 -8.99 6.45 -3.84
CA LEU A 256 -8.08 7.30 -4.60
C LEU A 256 -8.21 7.06 -6.10
N GLY A 257 -7.88 8.07 -6.89
CA GLY A 257 -7.91 8.04 -8.36
C GLY A 257 -8.63 9.26 -8.93
N GLU A 258 -8.93 9.21 -10.23
CA GLU A 258 -9.67 10.26 -10.93
C GLU A 258 -11.06 9.80 -11.40
N THR A 259 -11.30 8.48 -11.41
CA THR A 259 -12.57 7.90 -11.84
C THR A 259 -13.32 7.29 -10.65
N PRO A 260 -14.66 7.34 -10.66
CA PRO A 260 -15.45 6.60 -9.68
C PRO A 260 -15.08 5.11 -9.66
N LYS A 261 -15.10 4.52 -8.48
CA LYS A 261 -14.86 3.09 -8.24
C LYS A 261 -16.15 2.42 -7.82
N THR A 262 -16.45 1.28 -8.44
CA THR A 262 -17.54 0.43 -7.99
C THR A 262 -17.09 -0.45 -6.82
N VAL A 263 -17.75 -0.29 -5.68
CA VAL A 263 -17.52 -1.09 -4.47
C VAL A 263 -18.77 -1.88 -4.09
N LEU A 264 -18.53 -3.00 -3.41
CA LEU A 264 -19.57 -3.77 -2.72
C LEU A 264 -19.26 -3.77 -1.23
N ILE A 265 -20.23 -3.33 -0.44
CA ILE A 265 -20.15 -3.24 1.01
C ILE A 265 -21.18 -4.20 1.58
N ARG A 266 -20.76 -5.17 2.38
CA ARG A 266 -21.69 -6.11 3.01
C ARG A 266 -21.47 -6.21 4.51
N ALA A 267 -22.55 -6.50 5.23
CA ALA A 267 -22.52 -6.83 6.64
C ALA A 267 -23.05 -8.24 6.88
N ILE A 268 -22.21 -9.07 7.49
CA ILE A 268 -22.48 -10.48 7.78
C ILE A 268 -22.73 -10.62 9.29
N GLY A 269 -23.80 -11.34 9.62
CA GLY A 269 -24.26 -11.51 10.99
C GLY A 269 -24.68 -12.96 11.21
N PRO A 270 -25.93 -13.34 10.88
CA PRO A 270 -26.42 -14.71 11.06
C PRO A 270 -25.51 -15.81 10.51
N SER A 271 -24.82 -15.59 9.37
CA SER A 271 -23.93 -16.60 8.77
C SER A 271 -22.68 -16.88 9.61
N LEU A 272 -22.33 -16.01 10.57
CA LEU A 272 -21.21 -16.26 11.49
C LEU A 272 -21.48 -17.43 12.44
N ALA A 273 -22.75 -17.76 12.72
CA ALA A 273 -23.11 -18.90 13.56
C ALA A 273 -22.63 -20.24 12.95
N ALA A 274 -22.63 -20.35 11.62
CA ALA A 274 -22.08 -21.52 10.91
C ALA A 274 -20.56 -21.67 11.08
N HIS A 275 -19.89 -20.61 11.52
CA HIS A 275 -18.43 -20.55 11.76
C HIS A 275 -18.11 -20.58 13.27
N GLY A 276 -19.05 -21.03 14.10
CA GLY A 276 -18.85 -21.20 15.55
C GLY A 276 -19.05 -19.92 16.38
N ILE A 277 -19.44 -18.80 15.76
CA ILE A 277 -19.70 -17.54 16.47
C ILE A 277 -21.17 -17.50 16.94
N ALA A 278 -21.44 -17.98 18.15
CA ALA A 278 -22.80 -18.08 18.68
C ALA A 278 -23.46 -16.73 19.02
N SER A 279 -22.66 -15.69 19.26
CA SER A 279 -23.11 -14.34 19.65
C SER A 279 -23.31 -13.39 18.46
N ALA A 280 -23.64 -13.92 17.29
CA ALA A 280 -23.76 -13.13 16.07
C ALA A 280 -24.93 -12.12 16.10
N LEU A 281 -24.71 -10.94 15.50
CA LEU A 281 -25.76 -9.94 15.26
C LEU A 281 -26.79 -10.53 14.27
N LEU A 282 -28.06 -10.66 14.66
CA LEU A 282 -29.03 -11.40 13.83
C LEU A 282 -29.64 -10.58 12.68
N ASP A 283 -29.60 -9.25 12.78
CA ASP A 283 -30.16 -8.34 11.78
C ASP A 283 -29.18 -7.17 11.55
N PRO A 284 -28.06 -7.41 10.86
CA PRO A 284 -27.07 -6.37 10.58
C PRO A 284 -27.61 -5.38 9.54
N ALA A 285 -27.64 -4.10 9.86
CA ALA A 285 -27.98 -3.01 8.94
C ALA A 285 -26.80 -2.05 8.73
N ILE A 286 -26.62 -1.58 7.50
CA ILE A 286 -25.54 -0.66 7.10
C ILE A 286 -26.07 0.65 6.53
N ASN A 287 -25.45 1.75 6.92
CA ASN A 287 -25.58 3.04 6.27
C ASN A 287 -24.21 3.48 5.75
N LEU A 288 -24.14 3.83 4.47
CA LEU A 288 -22.98 4.41 3.82
C LEU A 288 -23.11 5.93 3.83
N HIS A 289 -22.08 6.59 4.32
CA HIS A 289 -21.97 8.04 4.40
C HIS A 289 -20.82 8.56 3.55
N ASP A 290 -21.01 9.74 2.96
CA ASP A 290 -19.94 10.49 2.30
C ASP A 290 -19.13 11.34 3.28
N GLU A 291 -18.17 12.11 2.75
CA GLU A 291 -17.27 12.98 3.53
C GLU A 291 -17.99 14.10 4.30
N THR A 292 -19.22 14.46 3.90
CA THR A 292 -20.03 15.45 4.61
C THR A 292 -20.80 14.84 5.79
N GLY A 293 -20.78 13.51 5.90
CA GLY A 293 -21.56 12.73 6.85
C GLY A 293 -22.99 12.43 6.36
N ALA A 294 -23.34 12.81 5.14
CA ALA A 294 -24.66 12.52 4.57
C ALA A 294 -24.78 11.03 4.23
N VAL A 295 -25.94 10.42 4.54
CA VAL A 295 -26.25 9.05 4.12
C VAL A 295 -26.50 9.05 2.61
N ILE A 296 -25.69 8.31 1.87
CA ILE A 296 -25.78 8.18 0.41
C ILE A 296 -26.31 6.81 -0.03
N ALA A 297 -26.28 5.80 0.85
CA ALA A 297 -26.94 4.52 0.64
C ALA A 297 -27.22 3.81 1.98
N SER A 298 -28.24 2.95 2.01
CA SER A 298 -28.60 2.14 3.17
C SER A 298 -28.95 0.72 2.73
N GLY A 299 -28.66 -0.27 3.59
CA GLY A 299 -29.03 -1.67 3.38
C GLY A 299 -29.40 -2.34 4.70
N SER A 300 -30.48 -3.11 4.71
CA SER A 300 -30.99 -3.82 5.90
C SER A 300 -31.38 -5.29 5.65
N SER A 301 -31.16 -5.78 4.42
CA SER A 301 -31.43 -7.17 4.00
C SER A 301 -30.92 -7.36 2.57
N TRP A 302 -30.73 -8.61 2.15
CA TRP A 302 -30.45 -8.94 0.75
C TRP A 302 -31.48 -9.94 0.22
N ASN A 303 -31.65 -10.01 -1.11
CA ASN A 303 -32.52 -10.98 -1.75
C ASN A 303 -31.94 -11.47 -3.08
N SER A 304 -32.48 -12.59 -3.57
CA SER A 304 -32.01 -13.29 -4.78
C SER A 304 -32.22 -12.53 -6.10
N ASN A 305 -32.81 -11.33 -6.11
CA ASN A 305 -32.88 -10.51 -7.32
C ASN A 305 -31.56 -9.80 -7.63
N TRP A 306 -30.54 -10.04 -6.81
CA TRP A 306 -29.22 -9.50 -7.00
C TRP A 306 -28.41 -10.32 -8.01
N THR A 307 -27.79 -9.63 -8.96
CA THR A 307 -27.12 -10.25 -10.11
C THR A 307 -25.67 -10.66 -9.83
N ASP A 308 -25.09 -10.18 -8.73
CA ASP A 308 -23.72 -10.49 -8.32
C ASP A 308 -23.73 -11.62 -7.29
N THR A 309 -23.37 -12.82 -7.74
CA THR A 309 -23.40 -14.04 -6.91
C THR A 309 -22.06 -14.32 -6.22
N GLU A 310 -20.97 -13.64 -6.62
CA GLU A 310 -19.63 -13.91 -6.08
C GLU A 310 -19.51 -13.45 -4.62
N TYR A 311 -20.13 -12.31 -4.29
CA TYR A 311 -20.05 -11.68 -2.97
C TYR A 311 -21.38 -11.63 -2.22
N ALA A 312 -22.41 -12.31 -2.72
CA ALA A 312 -23.72 -12.37 -2.08
C ALA A 312 -23.61 -13.00 -0.67
N PRO A 313 -24.22 -12.40 0.37
CA PRO A 313 -24.36 -13.05 1.66
C PRO A 313 -25.15 -14.36 1.55
N VAL A 314 -25.11 -15.21 2.57
CA VAL A 314 -25.84 -16.49 2.55
C VAL A 314 -27.21 -16.34 3.21
N ASP A 315 -27.30 -15.58 4.28
CA ASP A 315 -28.54 -15.39 5.03
C ASP A 315 -29.27 -14.12 4.55
N PRO A 316 -30.56 -14.19 4.15
CA PRO A 316 -31.30 -13.04 3.59
C PRO A 316 -31.41 -11.82 4.53
N ARG A 317 -31.16 -11.99 5.83
CA ARG A 317 -31.12 -10.90 6.81
C ARG A 317 -29.82 -10.11 6.79
N GLU A 318 -28.82 -10.57 6.05
CA GLU A 318 -27.55 -9.87 5.90
C GLU A 318 -27.69 -8.69 4.94
N SER A 319 -26.91 -7.65 5.16
CA SER A 319 -27.07 -6.40 4.43
C SER A 319 -26.01 -6.18 3.39
N VAL A 320 -26.40 -5.50 2.32
CA VAL A 320 -25.47 -5.21 1.24
C VAL A 320 -25.79 -3.95 0.46
N ILE A 321 -24.73 -3.25 0.06
CA ILE A 321 -24.75 -2.04 -0.76
C ILE A 321 -23.76 -2.24 -1.91
N ARG A 322 -24.20 -2.01 -3.15
CA ARG A 322 -23.32 -1.84 -4.30
C ARG A 322 -23.39 -0.39 -4.74
N ALA A 323 -22.26 0.31 -4.77
CA ALA A 323 -22.21 1.74 -5.08
C ALA A 323 -21.04 2.06 -6.00
N SER A 324 -21.26 2.98 -6.94
CA SER A 324 -20.17 3.61 -7.69
C SER A 324 -19.88 4.94 -7.01
N LEU A 325 -18.68 5.06 -6.43
CA LEU A 325 -18.30 6.14 -5.55
C LEU A 325 -17.15 6.93 -6.15
N SER A 326 -17.25 8.25 -6.14
CA SER A 326 -16.16 9.12 -6.61
C SER A 326 -14.94 9.00 -5.67
N PRO A 327 -13.74 9.43 -6.10
CA PRO A 327 -12.60 9.56 -5.19
C PRO A 327 -12.96 10.42 -3.98
N GLY A 328 -12.64 9.95 -2.77
CA GLY A 328 -13.07 10.58 -1.52
C GLY A 328 -13.03 9.63 -0.32
N ASN A 329 -13.45 10.15 0.84
CA ASN A 329 -13.55 9.42 2.09
C ASN A 329 -14.99 9.01 2.37
N TYR A 330 -15.17 7.77 2.80
CA TYR A 330 -16.48 7.19 3.08
C TYR A 330 -16.47 6.47 4.42
N THR A 331 -17.62 6.47 5.08
CA THR A 331 -17.82 5.71 6.32
C THR A 331 -19.06 4.83 6.21
N VAL A 332 -18.97 3.62 6.73
CA VAL A 332 -20.06 2.67 6.83
C VAL A 332 -20.35 2.45 8.29
N ILE A 333 -21.58 2.74 8.71
CA ILE A 333 -22.05 2.47 10.05
C ILE A 333 -22.84 1.16 10.02
N LEU A 334 -22.32 0.15 10.71
CA LEU A 334 -22.97 -1.12 10.95
C LEU A 334 -23.63 -1.11 12.33
N SER A 335 -24.94 -1.35 12.33
CA SER A 335 -25.79 -1.37 13.53
C SER A 335 -26.77 -2.53 13.48
N GLY A 336 -27.42 -2.85 14.60
CA GLY A 336 -28.60 -3.71 14.65
C GLY A 336 -29.83 -2.95 15.14
N PRO A 337 -31.03 -3.53 15.03
CA PRO A 337 -32.25 -2.98 15.62
C PRO A 337 -32.04 -2.64 17.11
N GLN A 338 -32.76 -1.63 17.61
CA GLN A 338 -32.53 -0.90 18.88
C GLN A 338 -32.23 -1.72 20.16
N THR A 339 -32.48 -3.03 20.19
CA THR A 339 -32.22 -3.91 21.34
C THR A 339 -31.14 -4.98 21.09
N GLN A 340 -30.56 -5.05 19.89
CA GLN A 340 -29.66 -6.11 19.51
C GLN A 340 -28.20 -5.67 19.50
N SER A 341 -27.34 -6.53 20.03
CA SER A 341 -25.89 -6.42 19.99
C SER A 341 -25.31 -7.79 19.68
N GLY A 342 -24.13 -7.84 19.08
CA GLY A 342 -23.52 -9.10 18.71
C GLY A 342 -22.34 -8.93 17.77
N MET A 343 -21.65 -10.03 17.51
CA MET A 343 -20.55 -10.08 16.56
C MET A 343 -21.08 -9.89 15.14
N ALA A 344 -20.46 -9.00 14.38
CA ALA A 344 -20.73 -8.85 12.96
C ALA A 344 -19.43 -8.62 12.20
N LEU A 345 -19.51 -8.82 10.89
CA LEU A 345 -18.44 -8.55 9.94
C LEU A 345 -18.88 -7.40 9.03
N ILE A 346 -18.04 -6.39 8.84
CA ILE A 346 -18.20 -5.42 7.75
C ILE A 346 -17.13 -5.68 6.70
N GLU A 347 -17.51 -5.73 5.43
CA GLU A 347 -16.58 -5.98 4.33
C GLU A 347 -16.78 -4.98 3.20
N VAL A 348 -15.66 -4.51 2.64
CA VAL A 348 -15.66 -3.65 1.45
C VAL A 348 -14.81 -4.32 0.38
N PHE A 349 -15.41 -4.59 -0.78
CA PHE A 349 -14.77 -5.21 -1.94
C PHE A 349 -14.59 -4.21 -3.07
N ASP A 350 -13.39 -4.18 -3.62
CA ASP A 350 -13.11 -3.54 -4.91
C ASP A 350 -13.56 -4.47 -6.05
N LEU A 351 -14.67 -4.12 -6.71
CA LEU A 351 -15.21 -4.89 -7.84
C LEU A 351 -14.57 -4.51 -9.18
N GLU A 352 -13.88 -3.38 -9.25
CA GLU A 352 -13.27 -2.87 -10.47
C GLU A 352 -11.77 -2.62 -10.27
N PRO A 353 -10.95 -3.69 -10.35
CA PRO A 353 -9.51 -3.58 -10.17
C PRO A 353 -8.82 -2.62 -11.16
N ALA A 354 -9.45 -2.23 -12.26
CA ALA A 354 -8.87 -1.34 -13.26
C ALA A 354 -9.13 0.17 -13.02
N SER A 355 -10.05 0.56 -12.12
CA SER A 355 -10.50 1.95 -11.93
C SER A 355 -10.33 2.42 -10.48
N GLY A 356 -9.39 3.35 -10.22
CA GLY A 356 -9.08 3.83 -8.86
C GLY A 356 -8.50 2.74 -7.93
N ARG A 357 -8.21 3.08 -6.66
CA ARG A 357 -7.74 2.11 -5.64
C ARG A 357 -8.28 2.42 -4.24
N LEU A 358 -8.52 1.38 -3.45
CA LEU A 358 -8.67 1.52 -1.99
C LEU A 358 -7.29 1.80 -1.40
N ALA A 359 -7.17 2.84 -0.59
CA ALA A 359 -5.86 3.31 -0.09
C ALA A 359 -5.69 3.19 1.42
N ALA A 360 -6.75 3.46 2.16
CA ALA A 360 -6.79 3.36 3.61
C ALA A 360 -8.12 2.74 3.99
N ILE A 361 -8.08 1.85 4.97
CA ILE A 361 -9.29 1.30 5.53
C ILE A 361 -9.12 1.18 7.04
N SER A 362 -10.10 1.65 7.76
CA SER A 362 -10.14 1.67 9.21
C SER A 362 -11.42 1.04 9.74
N THR A 363 -11.39 0.52 10.96
CA THR A 363 -12.62 0.15 11.66
C THR A 363 -12.53 0.47 13.13
N ARG A 364 -13.51 1.23 13.62
CA ARG A 364 -13.70 1.55 15.02
C ARG A 364 -14.75 0.62 15.61
N SER A 365 -14.40 -0.05 16.69
CA SER A 365 -15.36 -0.88 17.45
C SER A 365 -14.83 -1.13 18.87
N ARG A 366 -15.68 -1.76 19.69
CA ARG A 366 -15.28 -2.20 21.02
C ARG A 366 -14.48 -3.50 20.93
N VAL A 367 -13.30 -3.50 21.51
CA VAL A 367 -12.45 -4.68 21.73
C VAL A 367 -12.85 -5.31 23.05
N GLU A 368 -13.16 -6.60 23.02
CA GLU A 368 -13.42 -7.41 24.20
C GLU A 368 -12.34 -8.50 24.36
N THR A 369 -12.57 -9.43 25.28
CA THR A 369 -11.65 -10.54 25.61
C THR A 369 -12.01 -11.82 24.86
N GLY A 370 -11.09 -12.80 24.84
CA GLY A 370 -11.36 -14.12 24.26
C GLY A 370 -11.64 -14.05 22.75
N ASP A 371 -12.73 -14.66 22.30
CA ASP A 371 -13.08 -14.71 20.87
C ASP A 371 -13.67 -13.40 20.32
N ASN A 372 -13.99 -12.44 21.21
CA ASN A 372 -14.59 -11.14 20.89
C ASN A 372 -13.54 -10.02 20.71
N VAL A 373 -12.28 -10.38 20.51
CA VAL A 373 -11.24 -9.43 20.09
C VAL A 373 -11.57 -8.82 18.73
N MET A 374 -11.03 -7.64 18.44
CA MET A 374 -11.22 -7.00 17.14
C MET A 374 -10.26 -7.63 16.12
N ILE A 375 -10.78 -7.98 14.95
CA ILE A 375 -10.00 -8.61 13.89
C ILE A 375 -10.22 -7.85 12.59
N GLY A 376 -9.17 -7.19 12.10
CA GLY A 376 -9.12 -6.55 10.78
C GLY A 376 -8.41 -7.46 9.78
N GLY A 377 -9.16 -8.07 8.88
CA GLY A 377 -8.65 -8.77 7.71
C GLY A 377 -8.50 -7.84 6.51
N PHE A 378 -7.50 -8.09 5.67
CA PHE A 378 -7.34 -7.39 4.39
C PHE A 378 -6.72 -8.30 3.33
N ILE A 379 -7.01 -7.99 2.07
CA ILE A 379 -6.41 -8.67 0.92
C ILE A 379 -5.54 -7.69 0.17
N LEU A 380 -4.27 -8.03 0.04
CA LEU A 380 -3.34 -7.35 -0.85
C LEU A 380 -3.36 -8.06 -2.21
N GLY A 381 -3.72 -7.35 -3.27
CA GLY A 381 -3.68 -7.86 -4.65
C GLY A 381 -2.57 -7.20 -5.46
N GLY A 382 -2.35 -7.69 -6.68
CA GLY A 382 -1.23 -7.30 -7.54
C GLY A 382 -0.29 -8.49 -7.76
N ASP A 383 0.84 -8.26 -8.42
CA ASP A 383 1.90 -9.26 -8.61
C ASP A 383 3.17 -8.96 -7.80
N GLU A 384 3.23 -7.80 -7.16
CA GLU A 384 4.36 -7.35 -6.36
C GLU A 384 4.00 -7.25 -4.86
N PRO A 385 4.95 -7.47 -3.94
CA PRO A 385 4.77 -7.14 -2.54
C PRO A 385 4.46 -5.65 -2.34
N GLY A 386 3.59 -5.35 -1.37
CA GLY A 386 3.18 -3.98 -1.05
C GLY A 386 3.58 -3.59 0.35
N TYR A 387 3.87 -2.31 0.52
CA TYR A 387 4.16 -1.74 1.82
C TYR A 387 2.87 -1.43 2.56
N VAL A 388 2.73 -1.99 3.75
CA VAL A 388 1.53 -1.86 4.56
C VAL A 388 1.90 -1.32 5.93
N VAL A 389 1.14 -0.33 6.39
CA VAL A 389 1.13 0.09 7.79
C VAL A 389 -0.16 -0.40 8.40
N VAL A 390 -0.06 -1.18 9.47
CA VAL A 390 -1.20 -1.60 10.29
C VAL A 390 -1.08 -0.92 11.64
N ARG A 391 -2.14 -0.23 12.09
CA ARG A 391 -2.16 0.46 13.39
C ARG A 391 -3.33 -0.02 14.23
N ALA A 392 -3.11 -0.07 15.54
CA ALA A 392 -4.15 -0.23 16.54
C ALA A 392 -4.11 1.00 17.47
N LEU A 393 -5.05 1.91 17.27
CA LEU A 393 -5.15 3.14 18.05
C LEU A 393 -6.16 2.99 19.17
N GLY A 394 -5.84 3.56 20.32
CA GLY A 394 -6.61 3.44 21.55
C GLY A 394 -6.60 4.75 22.31
N PRO A 395 -5.55 5.05 23.11
CA PRO A 395 -5.49 6.27 23.91
C PRO A 395 -5.74 7.56 23.14
N SER A 396 -5.25 7.68 21.90
CA SER A 396 -5.43 8.89 21.09
C SER A 396 -6.91 9.19 20.77
N LEU A 397 -7.79 8.18 20.78
CA LEU A 397 -9.21 8.35 20.49
C LEU A 397 -9.91 9.27 21.51
N SER A 398 -9.40 9.35 22.74
CA SER A 398 -9.94 10.27 23.76
C SER A 398 -9.79 11.74 23.35
N GLN A 399 -8.76 12.07 22.56
CA GLN A 399 -8.55 13.42 22.03
C GLN A 399 -9.59 13.78 20.96
N HIS A 400 -10.20 12.76 20.34
CA HIS A 400 -11.28 12.89 19.36
C HIS A 400 -12.68 12.78 19.99
N GLY A 401 -12.77 12.88 21.33
CA GLY A 401 -14.03 12.85 22.05
C GLY A 401 -14.65 11.46 22.22
N ILE A 402 -13.92 10.38 21.88
CA ILE A 402 -14.39 9.01 22.06
C ILE A 402 -14.14 8.59 23.51
N ALA A 403 -15.21 8.37 24.27
CA ALA A 403 -15.13 7.86 25.63
C ALA A 403 -14.80 6.36 25.67
N GLY A 404 -14.19 5.89 26.76
CA GLY A 404 -13.94 4.45 26.97
C GLY A 404 -12.93 3.83 26.01
N ALA A 405 -11.99 4.61 25.51
CA ALA A 405 -10.90 4.16 24.66
C ALA A 405 -10.09 3.04 25.33
N LEU A 406 -9.63 2.07 24.53
CA LEU A 406 -8.72 1.03 24.98
C LEU A 406 -7.37 1.68 25.31
N LEU A 407 -6.93 1.57 26.57
CA LEU A 407 -5.80 2.36 27.07
C LEU A 407 -4.42 1.83 26.68
N ASP A 408 -4.37 0.57 26.23
CA ASP A 408 -3.15 -0.17 25.92
C ASP A 408 -3.51 -1.26 24.89
N PRO A 409 -3.63 -0.89 23.60
CA PRO A 409 -3.91 -1.83 22.51
C PRO A 409 -2.66 -2.59 22.08
N THR A 410 -2.78 -3.91 21.92
CA THR A 410 -1.77 -4.76 21.25
C THR A 410 -2.23 -5.17 19.87
N LEU A 411 -1.27 -5.45 18.98
CA LEU A 411 -1.49 -5.80 17.57
C LEU A 411 -0.65 -7.02 17.19
N ASP A 412 -1.32 -8.08 16.73
CA ASP A 412 -0.68 -9.22 16.06
C ASP A 412 -1.09 -9.25 14.59
N LEU A 413 -0.11 -9.31 13.68
CA LEU A 413 -0.32 -9.47 12.24
C LEU A 413 -0.01 -10.91 11.83
N TYR A 414 -0.93 -11.54 11.10
CA TYR A 414 -0.83 -12.92 10.62
C TYR A 414 -0.93 -13.00 9.10
N ASP A 415 -0.27 -14.00 8.53
CA ASP A 415 -0.46 -14.41 7.14
C ASP A 415 -1.76 -15.23 6.94
N GLY A 416 -2.07 -15.54 5.69
CA GLY A 416 -3.25 -16.34 5.33
C GLY A 416 -3.19 -17.81 5.76
N TYR A 417 -2.05 -18.28 6.28
CA TYR A 417 -1.87 -19.62 6.83
C TYR A 417 -1.97 -19.66 8.36
N GLY A 418 -2.12 -18.49 9.01
CA GLY A 418 -2.22 -18.35 10.45
C GLY A 418 -0.88 -18.24 11.17
N SER A 419 0.22 -17.98 10.45
CA SER A 419 1.54 -17.71 11.06
C SER A 419 1.64 -16.24 11.45
N VAL A 420 2.23 -15.95 12.61
CA VAL A 420 2.52 -14.57 13.04
C VAL A 420 3.62 -14.00 12.16
N ILE A 421 3.33 -12.86 11.53
CA ILE A 421 4.29 -12.05 10.77
C ILE A 421 5.00 -11.07 11.72
N ALA A 422 4.22 -10.38 12.55
CA ALA A 422 4.72 -9.36 13.47
C ALA A 422 3.76 -9.18 14.64
N SER A 423 4.30 -8.80 15.79
CA SER A 423 3.53 -8.42 16.98
C SER A 423 4.08 -7.12 17.52
N ASN A 424 3.20 -6.24 18.00
CA ASN A 424 3.60 -5.01 18.66
C ASN A 424 2.57 -4.55 19.70
N ASP A 425 3.03 -3.92 20.77
CA ASP A 425 2.24 -3.29 21.84
C ASP A 425 2.57 -1.79 21.94
N ASP A 426 3.81 -1.38 21.71
CA ASP A 426 4.25 0.02 21.67
C ASP A 426 4.95 0.37 20.35
N TRP A 427 4.40 1.28 19.53
CA TRP A 427 4.91 1.53 18.18
C TRP A 427 6.38 2.00 18.10
N ARG A 428 6.88 2.65 19.16
CA ARG A 428 8.28 3.09 19.23
C ARG A 428 9.27 1.99 19.59
N SER A 429 8.80 0.82 20.03
CA SER A 429 9.67 -0.24 20.57
C SER A 429 10.50 -0.98 19.51
N HIS A 430 10.06 -1.01 18.25
CA HIS A 430 10.63 -1.90 17.23
C HIS A 430 10.89 -1.25 15.87
N GLN A 431 9.97 -0.40 15.38
CA GLN A 431 9.98 0.12 14.00
C GLN A 431 9.79 1.66 13.96
N GLU A 432 10.26 2.39 14.98
CA GLU A 432 10.05 3.84 15.09
C GLU A 432 10.49 4.59 13.82
N GLY A 433 11.68 4.27 13.29
CA GLY A 433 12.20 4.91 12.08
C GLY A 433 11.30 4.70 10.86
N GLN A 434 10.89 3.46 10.60
CA GLN A 434 9.99 3.12 9.49
C GLN A 434 8.60 3.74 9.69
N MET A 435 8.10 3.74 10.92
CA MET A 435 6.79 4.29 11.26
C MET A 435 6.76 5.81 11.10
N VAL A 436 7.80 6.52 11.53
CA VAL A 436 7.94 7.97 11.29
C VAL A 436 8.07 8.25 9.78
N ALA A 437 8.83 7.42 9.06
CA ALA A 437 8.99 7.54 7.62
C ALA A 437 7.66 7.34 6.86
N SER A 438 6.73 6.55 7.39
CA SER A 438 5.38 6.40 6.81
C SER A 438 4.56 7.69 6.82
N THR A 439 4.98 8.72 7.57
CA THR A 439 4.27 9.99 7.82
C THR A 439 2.95 9.86 8.60
N ILE A 440 2.58 8.64 8.99
CA ILE A 440 1.38 8.33 9.77
C ILE A 440 1.72 7.54 11.06
N PRO A 441 2.68 7.97 11.90
CA PRO A 441 2.88 7.32 13.19
C PRO A 441 1.65 7.48 14.09
N PRO A 442 1.37 6.52 14.99
CA PRO A 442 0.48 6.76 16.12
C PRO A 442 0.93 7.97 16.94
N THR A 443 -0.01 8.60 17.64
CA THR A 443 0.27 9.84 18.39
C THR A 443 0.52 9.60 19.87
N ASP A 444 0.07 8.47 20.40
CA ASP A 444 0.36 8.01 21.75
C ASP A 444 1.36 6.86 21.72
N ASP A 445 2.34 6.88 22.61
CA ASP A 445 3.44 5.91 22.67
C ASP A 445 2.95 4.48 22.95
N ARG A 446 1.80 4.34 23.62
CA ARG A 446 1.17 3.07 24.00
C ARG A 446 0.33 2.44 22.89
N GLU A 447 0.33 3.03 21.70
CA GLU A 447 -0.40 2.51 20.56
C GLU A 447 0.47 1.53 19.78
N ALA A 448 -0.09 0.39 19.40
CA ALA A 448 0.62 -0.59 18.60
C ALA A 448 0.55 -0.26 17.11
N ALA A 449 1.67 -0.44 16.40
CA ALA A 449 1.69 -0.33 14.95
C ALA A 449 2.80 -1.16 14.32
N VAL A 450 2.55 -1.69 13.13
CA VAL A 450 3.47 -2.54 12.37
C VAL A 450 3.62 -1.95 10.96
N VAL A 451 4.86 -1.83 10.50
CA VAL A 451 5.19 -1.65 9.08
C VAL A 451 5.64 -3.00 8.52
N ALA A 452 5.02 -3.45 7.43
CA ALA A 452 5.37 -4.71 6.79
C ALA A 452 5.38 -4.60 5.26
N ILE A 453 6.29 -5.34 4.62
CA ILE A 453 6.23 -5.60 3.18
C ILE A 453 5.58 -6.95 2.98
N LEU A 454 4.40 -6.96 2.39
CA LEU A 454 3.56 -8.15 2.32
C LEU A 454 3.40 -8.59 0.87
N PRO A 455 3.58 -9.88 0.52
CA PRO A 455 3.18 -10.41 -0.78
C PRO A 455 1.69 -10.19 -1.06
N PRO A 456 1.23 -10.29 -2.31
CA PRO A 456 -0.18 -10.46 -2.60
C PRO A 456 -0.73 -11.67 -1.84
N GLY A 457 -1.83 -11.50 -1.12
CA GLY A 457 -2.37 -12.51 -0.21
C GLY A 457 -3.40 -11.95 0.76
N SER A 458 -3.93 -12.83 1.59
CA SER A 458 -4.85 -12.49 2.68
C SER A 458 -4.09 -12.37 4.00
N TYR A 459 -4.42 -11.37 4.79
CA TYR A 459 -3.76 -11.07 6.07
C TYR A 459 -4.79 -10.78 7.15
N THR A 460 -4.41 -11.03 8.39
CA THR A 460 -5.26 -10.81 9.56
C THR A 460 -4.51 -10.01 10.62
N ALA A 461 -5.04 -8.86 11.01
CA ALA A 461 -4.60 -8.08 12.14
C ALA A 461 -5.55 -8.33 13.33
N ILE A 462 -5.01 -8.78 14.46
CA ILE A 462 -5.78 -9.00 15.69
C ILE A 462 -5.40 -7.94 16.71
N VAL A 463 -6.41 -7.19 17.17
CA VAL A 463 -6.25 -6.14 18.19
C VAL A 463 -6.83 -6.62 19.52
N ARG A 464 -6.03 -6.53 20.58
CA ARG A 464 -6.42 -6.89 21.95
C ARG A 464 -6.07 -5.77 22.92
N GLY A 465 -6.63 -5.81 24.12
CA GLY A 465 -6.14 -5.02 25.24
C GLY A 465 -5.09 -5.78 26.04
N SER A 466 -4.02 -5.11 26.43
CA SER A 466 -3.06 -5.61 27.41
C SER A 466 -3.79 -6.04 28.70
N ASP A 467 -3.34 -7.13 29.32
CA ASP A 467 -3.94 -7.73 30.51
C ASP A 467 -5.46 -8.02 30.42
N ASN A 468 -5.94 -8.35 29.21
CA ASN A 468 -7.37 -8.55 28.91
C ASN A 468 -8.23 -7.29 29.16
N ALA A 469 -7.65 -6.10 29.03
CA ALA A 469 -8.41 -4.86 29.03
C ALA A 469 -9.42 -4.82 27.88
N THR A 470 -10.52 -4.09 28.09
CA THR A 470 -11.56 -3.89 27.08
C THR A 470 -11.78 -2.39 26.86
N GLY A 471 -12.14 -1.99 25.64
CA GLY A 471 -12.21 -0.58 25.29
C GLY A 471 -12.54 -0.37 23.83
N VAL A 472 -12.79 0.88 23.45
CA VAL A 472 -12.94 1.25 22.03
C VAL A 472 -11.55 1.38 21.41
N ALA A 473 -11.30 0.70 20.30
CA ALA A 473 -10.07 0.84 19.53
C ALA A 473 -10.40 1.14 18.06
N LEU A 474 -9.39 1.57 17.32
CA LEU A 474 -9.41 1.75 15.87
C LEU A 474 -8.31 0.89 15.27
N VAL A 475 -8.66 -0.10 14.45
CA VAL A 475 -7.69 -0.80 13.60
C VAL A 475 -7.64 -0.13 12.24
N GLU A 476 -6.44 0.10 11.71
CA GLU A 476 -6.26 0.73 10.41
C GLU A 476 -5.23 -0.04 9.59
N VAL A 477 -5.49 -0.13 8.28
CA VAL A 477 -4.59 -0.70 7.29
C VAL A 477 -4.41 0.34 6.19
N PHE A 478 -3.17 0.73 5.97
CA PHE A 478 -2.77 1.61 4.89
C PHE A 478 -1.89 0.82 3.94
N HIS A 479 -2.27 0.75 2.68
CA HIS A 479 -1.28 0.45 1.65
C HIS A 479 -0.59 1.76 1.32
N ILE A 480 0.59 1.95 1.90
CA ILE A 480 1.41 3.10 1.61
C ILE A 480 2.22 2.78 0.36
N VAL A 481 2.25 3.73 -0.56
CA VAL A 481 3.31 3.78 -1.57
C VAL A 481 4.38 4.63 -0.86
N PRO A 482 5.45 4.02 -0.31
CA PRO A 482 6.24 4.62 0.77
C PRO A 482 6.92 5.97 0.51
#